data_AF-K1SI44-F1
#
_entry.id   AF-K1SI44-F1
#
_cell.length_a   1.000
_cell.length_b   1.000
_cell.length_c   1.000
_cell.angle_alpha   90.00
_cell.angle_beta   90.00
_cell.angle_gamma   90.00
#
_symmetry.space_group_name_H-M   'P 1'
#
loop_
_entity.id
_entity.type
_entity.pdbx_description
1 polymer ?
#
loop_
_entity_poly.entity_id
_entity_poly.type
_entity_poly.pdbx_seq_one_letter_code
_entity_poly.pdbx_strand_id
1 'polypeptide(L)' 'EITGDEPVILLDDVMSELDLTRQDYILNNISGRQVFITCCDPNTVLRLCEGKTFHIKNGGVI' A
#
# COMPACT_ATOMS: atom_id res chain seq x y z
N GLU A 1 -14.83 -21.79 -1.49
CA GLU A 1 -14.50 -22.05 -2.91
C GLU A 1 -13.16 -21.37 -3.19
N ILE A 2 -12.22 -22.03 -3.87
CA ILE A 2 -10.93 -21.43 -4.25
C ILE A 2 -11.05 -21.12 -5.74
N THR A 3 -11.04 -19.84 -6.09
CA THR A 3 -11.36 -19.38 -7.46
C THR A 3 -10.18 -19.44 -8.43
N GLY A 4 -8.95 -19.56 -7.91
CA GLY A 4 -7.72 -19.53 -8.70
C GLY A 4 -7.28 -18.11 -9.10
N ASP A 5 -8.05 -17.09 -8.75
CA ASP A 5 -7.70 -15.69 -8.97
C ASP A 5 -6.57 -15.26 -8.04
N GLU A 6 -5.79 -14.28 -8.49
CA GLU A 6 -4.79 -13.63 -7.65
C GLU A 6 -5.50 -12.84 -6.53
N PRO A 7 -5.08 -13.01 -5.25
CA PRO A 7 -5.73 -12.34 -4.15
C PRO A 7 -5.42 -10.84 -4.12
N VAL A 8 -6.35 -10.06 -3.59
CA VAL A 8 -6.09 -8.68 -3.18
C VAL A 8 -5.27 -8.71 -1.89
N ILE A 9 -4.22 -7.90 -1.84
CA ILE A 9 -3.38 -7.74 -0.66
C ILE A 9 -3.81 -6.48 0.09
N LEU A 10 -4.05 -6.63 1.39
CA LEU A 10 -4.33 -5.52 2.32
C LEU A 10 -3.21 -5.49 3.36
N LEU A 11 -2.45 -4.40 3.38
CA LEU A 11 -1.38 -4.19 4.36
C LEU A 11 -1.77 -3.07 5.31
N ASP A 12 -1.88 -3.40 6.59
CA ASP A 12 -2.34 -2.46 7.62
C ASP A 12 -1.17 -1.94 8.45
N ASP A 13 -0.87 -0.65 8.33
CA ASP A 13 0.13 0.12 9.09
C ASP A 13 1.53 -0.52 9.19
N VAL A 14 1.92 -1.29 8.18
CA VAL A 14 3.21 -1.99 8.17
C VAL A 14 4.39 -1.06 7.87
N MET A 15 4.13 0.14 7.34
CA MET A 15 5.19 0.99 6.78
C MET A 15 6.11 1.59 7.85
N SER A 16 5.58 1.93 9.03
CA SER A 16 6.37 2.49 10.13
C SER A 16 7.39 1.51 10.73
N GLU A 17 7.19 0.21 10.53
CA GLU A 17 8.03 -0.87 11.09
C GLU A 17 9.16 -1.32 10.14
N LEU A 18 9.20 -0.74 8.94
CA LEU A 18 10.10 -1.18 7.87
C LEU A 18 11.18 -0.13 7.61
N ASP A 19 12.38 -0.58 7.26
CA ASP A 19 13.38 0.30 6.68
C ASP A 19 12.99 0.75 5.25
N LEU A 20 13.68 1.76 4.74
CA LEU A 20 13.39 2.37 3.44
C LEU A 20 13.41 1.37 2.27
N THR A 21 14.33 0.41 2.28
CA THR A 21 14.46 -0.59 1.21
C THR A 21 13.25 -1.51 1.19
N ARG A 22 12.78 -1.94 2.37
CA ARG A 22 11.58 -2.78 2.49
C ARG A 22 10.31 -2.02 2.17
N GLN A 23 10.22 -0.76 2.58
CA GLN A 23 9.09 0.12 2.21
C GLN A 23 9.00 0.28 0.68
N ASP A 24 10.13 0.51 0.00
CA ASP A 24 10.17 0.63 -1.46
C ASP A 24 9.77 -0.67 -2.17
N TYR A 25 10.20 -1.82 -1.65
CA TYR A 25 9.76 -3.11 -2.18
C TYR A 25 8.23 -3.27 -2.13
N ILE A 26 7.61 -2.94 -1.00
CA ILE A 26 6.15 -3.04 -0.84
C ILE A 26 5.41 -2.04 -1.74
N LEU A 27 5.92 -0.81 -1.87
CA LEU A 27 5.27 0.23 -2.68
C LEU A 27 5.38 -0.04 -4.19
N ASN A 28 6.56 -0.47 -4.65
CA ASN A 28 6.93 -0.37 -6.07
C ASN A 28 7.27 -1.71 -6.73
N ASN A 29 7.47 -2.79 -5.97
CA ASN A 29 7.97 -4.06 -6.51
C ASN A 29 6.99 -5.24 -6.36
N ILE A 30 5.78 -5.02 -5.84
CA ILE A 30 4.72 -6.03 -5.87
C ILE A 30 4.02 -5.98 -7.24
N SER A 31 4.24 -7.00 -8.06
CA SER A 31 3.68 -7.10 -9.41
C SER A 31 2.54 -8.13 -9.49
N GLY A 32 1.67 -7.95 -10.48
CA GLY A 32 0.61 -8.91 -10.82
C GLY A 32 -0.54 -9.01 -9.81
N ARG A 33 -0.59 -8.12 -8.80
CA ARG A 33 -1.61 -8.14 -7.74
C ARG A 33 -2.12 -6.74 -7.43
N GLN A 34 -3.37 -6.65 -7.00
CA GLN A 34 -3.92 -5.43 -6.43
C GLN A 34 -3.51 -5.33 -4.96
N VAL A 35 -2.92 -4.19 -4.57
CA VAL A 35 -2.44 -3.96 -3.20
C VAL A 35 -3.06 -2.68 -2.66
N PHE A 36 -3.60 -2.74 -1.44
CA PHE A 36 -3.94 -1.58 -0.64
C PHE A 36 -3.03 -1.53 0.57
N ILE A 37 -2.50 -0.35 0.86
CA ILE A 37 -1.57 -0.10 1.97
C ILE A 37 -2.16 1.06 2.78
N THR A 38 -2.34 0.84 4.08
CA THR A 38 -2.60 1.94 5.02
C THR A 38 -1.27 2.37 5.64
N CYS A 39 -1.07 3.68 5.78
CA CYS A 39 0.08 4.22 6.48
C CYS A 39 -0.24 5.59 7.07
N CYS A 40 0.39 5.90 8.20
CA CYS A 40 0.20 7.19 8.86
C CYS A 40 1.13 8.30 8.31
N ASP A 41 2.27 7.94 7.69
CA ASP A 41 3.23 8.91 7.15
C ASP A 41 2.98 9.21 5.66
N PRO A 42 2.61 10.45 5.29
CA PRO A 42 2.41 10.83 3.90
C PRO A 42 3.70 10.83 3.06
N ASN A 43 4.88 10.97 3.68
CA ASN A 43 6.16 10.98 2.96
C ASN A 43 6.44 9.63 2.28
N THR A 44 5.96 8.55 2.86
CA THR A 44 6.02 7.20 2.30
C THR A 44 5.33 7.14 0.94
N VAL A 45 4.21 7.85 0.79
CA VAL A 45 3.42 7.84 -0.44
C VAL A 45 4.05 8.68 -1.55
N LEU A 46 4.90 9.65 -1.22
CA LEU A 46 5.63 10.45 -2.21
C LEU A 46 6.60 9.60 -3.07
N ARG A 47 6.95 8.40 -2.59
CA ARG A 47 7.83 7.45 -3.30
C ARG A 47 7.07 6.45 -4.16
N LEU A 48 5.74 6.54 -4.23
CA LEU A 48 4.93 5.67 -5.06
C LEU A 48 5.15 6.02 -6.53
N CYS A 49 5.70 5.08 -7.30
CA CYS A 49 5.97 5.28 -8.73
C CYS A 49 4.69 5.23 -9.57
N GLU A 50 3.77 4.32 -9.24
CA GLU A 50 2.52 4.10 -9.97
C GLU A 50 1.38 3.75 -9.01
N GLY A 51 0.15 4.16 -9.34
CA GLY A 51 -1.04 3.82 -8.56
C GLY A 51 -1.87 5.04 -8.17
N LYS A 52 -2.59 4.91 -7.06
CA LYS A 52 -3.48 5.97 -6.53
C LYS A 52 -3.24 6.16 -5.05
N THR A 53 -3.25 7.41 -4.64
CA THR A 53 -3.16 7.83 -3.24
C THR A 53 -4.50 8.34 -2.77
N PHE A 54 -4.92 7.92 -1.58
CA PHE A 54 -6.16 8.37 -0.96
C PHE A 54 -5.83 8.94 0.41
N HIS A 55 -6.29 10.15 0.68
CA HIS A 55 -6.17 10.74 2.01
C HIS A 55 -7.49 10.53 2.77
N ILE A 56 -7.41 9.95 3.97
CA ILE A 56 -8.56 9.70 4.83
C ILE A 56 -8.61 10.74 5.94
N LYS A 57 -9.75 11.42 6.09
CA LYS A 57 -10.00 12.36 7.18
C LYS A 57 -11.45 12.26 7.64
N ASN A 58 -11.65 12.23 8.97
CA ASN A 58 -12.98 12.12 9.60
C ASN A 58 -13.82 10.93 9.07
N GLY A 59 -13.19 9.79 8.79
CA GLY A 59 -13.86 8.59 8.30
C GLY A 59 -14.25 8.61 6.82
N GLY A 60 -13.82 9.62 6.04
CA GLY A 60 -14.06 9.71 4.60
C GLY A 60 -12.77 9.89 3.80
N VAL A 61 -12.81 9.47 2.53
CA VAL A 61 -11.80 9.84 1.52
C VAL A 61 -12.02 11.28 1.11
N ILE A 62 -10.96 12.09 1.06
CA ILE A 62 -11.01 13.50 0.66
C ILE A 62 -10.17 13.80 -0.58
#